data_AF-A0A535EVU7-F1
#
_entry.id   AF-A0A535EVU7-F1
#
_cell.length_a   1.000
_cell.length_b   1.000
_cell.length_c   1.000
_cell.angle_alpha   90.00
_cell.angle_beta   90.00
_cell.angle_gamma   90.00
#
_symmetry.space_group_name_H-M   'P 1'
#
loop_
_entity.id
_entity.type
_entity.pdbx_description
1 polymer ?
#
loop_
_entity_poly.entity_id
_entity_poly.type
_entity_poly.pdbx_seq_one_letter_code
_entity_poly.pdbx_strand_id
1 'polypeptide(L)'
;MTRPQQRAMRAIHEADFRSALASIAIELPEDSRGRHWLLDGQHGQDWLFSHYKNEPAEEQERQLNMVRYVVSALDQLPSSRSPERLALFAQRISGDPHTFDPDRAEGRLFRHALIDLVSLSDGASPLDRVPPPDLFANAGLLVDTISSNVAVFNLAGAIYHNGILDPLLQVAGERVLLLPLRQLLEWQSAQPATENIYVFENPQVFEEVIAG
;
A
#
# COMPACT_ATOMS: atom_id res chain seq x y z
N MET A 1 -2.62 -46.16 -12.53
CA MET A 1 -2.56 -45.18 -13.64
C MET A 1 -1.25 -45.31 -14.39
N THR A 2 -1.27 -45.17 -15.70
CA THR A 2 -0.06 -45.22 -16.54
C THR A 2 0.66 -43.86 -16.54
N ARG A 3 1.98 -43.83 -16.82
CA ARG A 3 2.75 -42.58 -16.94
C ARG A 3 2.13 -41.56 -17.92
N PRO A 4 1.59 -41.96 -19.09
CA PRO A 4 0.87 -41.05 -19.98
C PRO A 4 -0.39 -40.43 -19.36
N GLN A 5 -1.18 -41.22 -18.62
CA GLN A 5 -2.39 -40.73 -17.96
C GLN A 5 -2.07 -39.67 -16.89
N GLN A 6 -1.01 -39.89 -16.10
CA GLN A 6 -0.58 -38.94 -15.08
C GLN A 6 -0.11 -37.60 -15.69
N ARG A 7 0.63 -37.67 -16.81
CA ARG A 7 1.08 -36.46 -17.53
C ARG A 7 -0.10 -35.68 -18.12
N ALA A 8 -1.10 -36.37 -18.67
CA ALA A 8 -2.30 -35.74 -19.21
C ALA A 8 -3.12 -35.04 -18.11
N MET A 9 -3.35 -35.71 -16.97
CA MET A 9 -4.06 -35.11 -15.84
C MET A 9 -3.35 -33.88 -15.28
N ARG A 10 -2.02 -33.94 -15.13
CA ARG A 10 -1.23 -32.78 -14.70
C ARG A 10 -1.32 -31.62 -15.69
N ALA A 11 -1.27 -31.89 -16.99
CA ALA A 11 -1.39 -30.85 -18.01
C ALA A 11 -2.76 -30.16 -17.97
N ILE A 12 -3.85 -30.92 -17.73
CA ILE A 12 -5.19 -30.38 -17.54
C ILE A 12 -5.24 -29.50 -16.28
N HIS A 13 -4.75 -30.02 -15.16
CA HIS A 13 -4.69 -29.29 -13.89
C HIS A 13 -3.94 -27.95 -13.99
N GLU A 14 -2.77 -27.95 -14.64
CA GLU A 14 -2.01 -26.73 -14.91
C GLU A 14 -2.78 -25.78 -15.85
N ALA A 15 -3.43 -26.30 -16.91
CA ALA A 15 -4.19 -25.48 -17.84
C ALA A 15 -5.41 -24.81 -17.18
N ASP A 16 -6.13 -25.55 -16.33
CA ASP A 16 -7.30 -25.04 -15.61
C ASP A 16 -6.90 -23.89 -14.68
N PHE A 17 -5.80 -24.04 -13.93
CA PHE A 17 -5.28 -22.99 -13.06
C PHE A 17 -4.87 -21.72 -13.85
N ARG A 18 -4.18 -21.90 -14.99
CA ARG A 18 -3.81 -20.77 -15.86
C ARG A 18 -5.05 -20.06 -16.39
N SER A 19 -6.06 -20.80 -16.81
CA SER A 19 -7.32 -20.22 -17.29
C SER A 19 -8.02 -19.44 -16.18
N ALA A 20 -8.06 -19.98 -14.96
CA ALA A 20 -8.68 -19.31 -13.83
C ALA A 20 -8.00 -17.97 -13.47
N LEU A 21 -6.66 -17.92 -13.49
CA LEU A 21 -5.93 -16.67 -13.30
C LEU A 21 -6.24 -15.65 -14.41
N ALA A 22 -6.23 -16.08 -15.67
CA ALA A 22 -6.55 -15.21 -16.81
C ALA A 22 -7.99 -14.67 -16.75
N SER A 23 -8.95 -15.49 -16.30
CA SER A 23 -10.33 -15.07 -16.11
C SER A 23 -10.45 -13.93 -15.10
N ILE A 24 -9.68 -13.94 -14.01
CA ILE A 24 -9.67 -12.82 -13.05
C ILE A 24 -9.28 -11.52 -13.75
N ALA A 25 -8.21 -11.53 -14.56
CA ALA A 25 -7.79 -10.32 -15.28
C ALA A 25 -8.85 -9.82 -16.28
N ILE A 26 -9.52 -10.74 -16.98
CA ILE A 26 -10.55 -10.41 -17.98
C ILE A 26 -11.79 -9.77 -17.33
N GLU A 27 -12.18 -10.23 -16.15
CA GLU A 27 -13.34 -9.71 -15.39
C GLU A 27 -13.12 -8.27 -14.86
N LEU A 28 -11.86 -7.81 -14.79
CA LEU A 28 -11.52 -6.48 -14.30
C LEU A 28 -11.57 -5.41 -15.42
N PRO A 29 -11.96 -4.16 -15.09
CA PRO A 29 -11.90 -3.02 -16.01
C PRO A 29 -10.52 -2.84 -16.65
N GLU A 30 -10.44 -2.29 -17.86
CA GLU A 30 -9.14 -2.11 -18.55
C GLU A 30 -8.20 -1.14 -17.82
N ASP A 31 -8.75 -0.14 -17.13
CA ASP A 31 -8.04 0.88 -16.36
C ASP A 31 -7.83 0.50 -14.87
N SER A 32 -8.20 -0.73 -14.49
CA SER A 32 -8.01 -1.28 -13.15
C SER A 32 -6.52 -1.39 -12.81
N ARG A 33 -6.14 -0.90 -11.62
CA ARG A 33 -4.80 -1.11 -11.05
C ARG A 33 -4.57 -2.59 -10.79
N GLY A 34 -5.60 -3.30 -10.34
CA GLY A 34 -5.61 -4.74 -10.13
C GLY A 34 -5.30 -5.51 -11.41
N ARG A 35 -5.93 -5.13 -12.53
CA ARG A 35 -5.69 -5.73 -13.84
C ARG A 35 -4.27 -5.47 -14.33
N HIS A 36 -3.82 -4.22 -14.24
CA HIS A 36 -2.48 -3.85 -14.69
C HIS A 36 -1.40 -4.58 -13.89
N TRP A 37 -1.54 -4.65 -12.57
CA TRP A 37 -0.66 -5.48 -11.74
C TRP A 37 -0.70 -6.96 -12.13
N LEU A 38 -1.88 -7.54 -12.28
CA LEU A 38 -2.01 -8.97 -12.54
C LEU A 38 -1.41 -9.37 -13.90
N LEU A 39 -1.48 -8.51 -14.91
CA LEU A 39 -0.95 -8.80 -16.24
C LEU A 39 0.54 -8.46 -16.38
N ASP A 40 0.95 -7.30 -15.86
CA ASP A 40 2.26 -6.70 -16.16
C ASP A 40 3.22 -6.72 -14.96
N GLY A 41 2.71 -6.99 -13.75
CA GLY A 41 3.49 -7.03 -12.52
C GLY A 41 4.42 -8.24 -12.44
N GLN A 42 5.59 -8.04 -11.81
CA GLN A 42 6.58 -9.11 -11.61
C GLN A 42 6.02 -10.26 -10.77
N HIS A 43 5.16 -9.97 -9.80
CA HIS A 43 4.46 -10.93 -8.96
C HIS A 43 3.02 -11.17 -9.43
N GLY A 44 2.73 -10.85 -10.70
CA GLY A 44 1.43 -11.04 -11.34
C GLY A 44 1.20 -12.49 -11.82
N GLN A 45 0.38 -12.63 -12.86
CA GLN A 45 -0.19 -13.89 -13.32
C GLN A 45 0.85 -14.98 -13.60
N ASP A 46 1.93 -14.65 -14.33
CA ASP A 46 2.94 -15.66 -14.69
C ASP A 46 3.76 -16.12 -13.47
N TRP A 47 4.03 -15.21 -12.52
CA TRP A 47 4.68 -15.55 -11.27
C TRP A 47 3.80 -16.46 -10.41
N LEU A 48 2.52 -16.09 -10.23
CA LEU A 48 1.52 -16.88 -9.51
C LEU A 48 1.37 -18.28 -10.14
N PHE A 49 1.26 -18.34 -11.47
CA PHE A 49 1.22 -19.61 -12.18
C PHE A 49 2.48 -20.45 -11.90
N SER A 50 3.67 -19.86 -12.01
CA SER A 50 4.92 -20.61 -11.84
C SER A 50 5.07 -21.21 -10.43
N HIS A 51 4.59 -20.50 -9.41
CA HIS A 51 4.67 -20.93 -8.00
C HIS A 51 3.62 -21.96 -7.64
N TYR A 52 2.39 -21.85 -8.16
CA TYR A 52 1.24 -22.62 -7.66
C TYR A 52 0.66 -23.64 -8.65
N LYS A 53 1.15 -23.73 -9.90
CA LYS A 53 0.62 -24.67 -10.92
C LYS A 53 0.64 -26.15 -10.54
N ASN A 54 1.51 -26.55 -9.61
CA ASN A 54 1.64 -27.94 -9.16
C ASN A 54 0.96 -28.20 -7.81
N GLU A 55 0.40 -27.17 -7.17
CA GLU A 55 -0.26 -27.32 -5.89
C GLU A 55 -1.60 -28.06 -6.02
N PRO A 56 -2.11 -28.69 -4.93
CA PRO A 56 -3.44 -29.28 -4.91
C PRO A 56 -4.53 -28.27 -5.28
N ALA A 57 -5.65 -28.76 -5.82
CA ALA A 57 -6.77 -27.92 -6.25
C ALA A 57 -7.31 -27.00 -5.13
N GLU A 58 -7.40 -27.49 -3.90
CA GLU A 58 -7.82 -26.68 -2.74
C GLU A 58 -6.86 -25.50 -2.49
N GLU A 59 -5.57 -25.71 -2.67
CA GLU A 59 -4.58 -24.65 -2.49
C GLU A 59 -4.62 -23.66 -3.65
N GLN A 60 -4.76 -24.14 -4.89
CA GLN A 60 -4.96 -23.26 -6.04
C GLN A 60 -6.22 -22.39 -5.88
N GLU A 61 -7.30 -22.95 -5.35
CA GLU A 61 -8.52 -22.19 -5.04
C GLU A 61 -8.29 -21.13 -3.96
N ARG A 62 -7.55 -21.46 -2.89
CA ARG A 62 -7.10 -20.47 -1.89
C ARG A 62 -6.29 -19.34 -2.54
N GLN A 63 -5.35 -19.66 -3.41
CA GLN A 63 -4.54 -18.66 -4.11
C GLN A 63 -5.39 -17.78 -5.04
N LEU A 64 -6.33 -18.35 -5.80
CA LEU A 64 -7.25 -17.59 -6.65
C LEU A 64 -8.10 -16.62 -5.82
N ASN A 65 -8.61 -17.06 -4.67
CA ASN A 65 -9.38 -16.20 -3.77
C ASN A 65 -8.53 -15.05 -3.21
N MET A 66 -7.29 -15.35 -2.83
CA MET A 66 -6.35 -14.31 -2.38
C MET A 66 -6.01 -13.32 -3.49
N VAL A 67 -5.82 -13.78 -4.74
CA VAL A 67 -5.60 -12.89 -5.89
C VAL A 67 -6.81 -12.00 -6.13
N ARG A 68 -8.03 -12.55 -6.14
CA ARG A 68 -9.29 -11.78 -6.27
C ARG A 68 -9.41 -10.71 -5.18
N TYR A 69 -9.01 -11.06 -3.96
CA TYR A 69 -9.01 -10.13 -2.84
C TYR A 69 -7.99 -9.00 -3.04
N VAL A 70 -6.75 -9.32 -3.41
CA VAL A 70 -5.69 -8.33 -3.64
C VAL A 70 -6.02 -7.41 -4.81
N VAL A 71 -6.50 -7.92 -5.96
CA VAL A 71 -6.88 -7.05 -7.09
C VAL A 71 -8.01 -6.09 -6.71
N SER A 72 -9.01 -6.56 -5.95
CA SER A 72 -10.10 -5.72 -5.44
C SER A 72 -9.60 -4.63 -4.49
N ALA A 73 -8.61 -4.95 -3.64
CA ALA A 73 -7.97 -3.98 -2.77
C ALA A 73 -7.22 -2.91 -3.58
N LEU A 74 -6.43 -3.31 -4.58
CA LEU A 74 -5.66 -2.38 -5.43
C LEU A 74 -6.56 -1.36 -6.14
N ASP A 75 -7.73 -1.78 -6.60
CA ASP A 75 -8.70 -0.91 -7.27
C ASP A 75 -9.43 0.05 -6.33
N GLN A 76 -9.40 -0.23 -5.03
CA GLN A 76 -10.03 0.58 -3.99
C GLN A 76 -9.04 1.41 -3.19
N LEU A 77 -7.78 1.45 -3.62
CA LEU A 77 -6.75 2.25 -2.99
C LEU A 77 -7.20 3.72 -2.91
N PRO A 78 -7.01 4.37 -1.76
CA PRO A 78 -7.35 5.78 -1.59
C PRO A 78 -6.53 6.69 -2.51
N SER A 79 -7.05 7.89 -2.75
CA SER A 79 -6.30 8.95 -3.38
C SER A 79 -5.24 9.50 -2.42
N SER A 80 -4.08 9.91 -2.95
CA SER A 80 -3.05 10.59 -2.17
C SER A 80 -3.54 11.89 -1.50
N ARG A 81 -4.61 12.50 -2.04
CA ARG A 81 -5.25 13.70 -1.45
C ARG A 81 -6.19 13.39 -0.28
N SER A 82 -6.56 12.12 -0.09
CA SER A 82 -7.48 11.67 0.95
C SER A 82 -7.02 10.32 1.47
N PRO A 83 -5.86 10.27 2.16
CA PRO A 83 -5.25 9.02 2.58
C PRO A 83 -6.09 8.30 3.65
N GLU A 84 -6.03 6.98 3.66
CA GLU A 84 -6.76 6.10 4.60
C GLU A 84 -5.78 5.30 5.45
N ARG A 85 -6.14 4.98 6.70
CA ARG A 85 -5.31 4.08 7.54
C ARG A 85 -5.34 2.67 6.99
N LEU A 86 -4.19 2.00 6.94
CA LEU A 86 -4.09 0.62 6.46
C LEU A 86 -5.05 -0.32 7.20
N ALA A 87 -5.18 -0.18 8.52
CA ALA A 87 -6.10 -0.98 9.31
C ALA A 87 -7.59 -0.69 9.00
N LEU A 88 -7.95 0.56 8.71
CA LEU A 88 -9.34 0.92 8.33
C LEU A 88 -9.65 0.46 6.91
N PHE A 89 -8.68 0.63 6.01
CA PHE A 89 -8.73 0.10 4.66
C PHE A 89 -8.90 -1.44 4.68
N ALA A 90 -8.07 -2.16 5.45
CA ALA A 90 -8.18 -3.61 5.62
C ALA A 90 -9.57 -3.99 6.16
N GLN A 91 -10.03 -3.36 7.24
CA GLN A 91 -11.36 -3.56 7.82
C GLN A 91 -12.49 -3.31 6.80
N ARG A 92 -12.37 -2.31 5.93
CA ARG A 92 -13.35 -1.99 4.89
C ARG A 92 -13.37 -3.04 3.76
N ILE A 93 -12.22 -3.61 3.42
CA ILE A 93 -12.08 -4.55 2.30
C ILE A 93 -12.35 -6.01 2.74
N SER A 94 -11.85 -6.49 3.88
CA SER A 94 -12.05 -7.87 4.39
C SER A 94 -12.99 -8.00 5.56
N GLY A 95 -13.25 -6.93 6.31
CA GLY A 95 -13.85 -7.05 7.64
C GLY A 95 -12.85 -7.33 8.77
N ASP A 96 -11.54 -7.38 8.49
CA ASP A 96 -10.48 -7.62 9.47
C ASP A 96 -9.36 -6.57 9.32
N PRO A 97 -9.05 -5.77 10.36
CA PRO A 97 -8.05 -4.72 10.29
C PRO A 97 -6.61 -5.23 10.12
N HIS A 98 -6.37 -6.51 10.36
CA HIS A 98 -5.04 -7.15 10.30
C HIS A 98 -4.78 -7.88 8.98
N THR A 99 -5.72 -7.87 8.02
CA THR A 99 -5.58 -8.66 6.78
C THR A 99 -4.32 -8.30 5.97
N PHE A 100 -3.92 -7.03 5.98
CA PHE A 100 -2.74 -6.56 5.26
C PHE A 100 -1.45 -6.49 6.10
N ASP A 101 -1.43 -7.12 7.27
CA ASP A 101 -0.23 -7.21 8.09
C ASP A 101 0.85 -8.07 7.40
N PRO A 102 2.14 -7.75 7.61
CA PRO A 102 3.25 -8.40 6.90
C PRO A 102 3.40 -9.91 7.19
N ASP A 103 2.85 -10.39 8.30
CA ASP A 103 2.82 -11.81 8.68
C ASP A 103 1.67 -12.59 8.01
N ARG A 104 0.70 -11.91 7.39
CA ARG A 104 -0.38 -12.52 6.60
C ARG A 104 0.01 -12.77 5.14
N ALA A 105 -0.56 -13.81 4.53
CA ALA A 105 -0.26 -14.13 3.13
C ALA A 105 -0.80 -13.05 2.19
N GLU A 106 -2.00 -12.57 2.49
CA GLU A 106 -2.70 -11.49 1.82
C GLU A 106 -1.90 -10.19 1.90
N GLY A 107 -1.40 -9.84 3.09
CA GLY A 107 -0.52 -8.68 3.30
C GLY A 107 0.79 -8.77 2.53
N ARG A 108 1.42 -9.95 2.47
CA ARG A 108 2.63 -10.15 1.66
C ARG A 108 2.35 -9.96 0.16
N LEU A 109 1.31 -10.60 -0.37
CA LEU A 109 0.97 -10.47 -1.80
C LEU A 109 0.56 -9.03 -2.15
N PHE A 110 -0.24 -8.38 -1.29
CA PHE A 110 -0.61 -6.98 -1.46
C PHE A 110 0.61 -6.06 -1.50
N ARG A 111 1.58 -6.27 -0.60
CA ARG A 111 2.84 -5.51 -0.60
C ARG A 111 3.65 -5.74 -1.87
N HIS A 112 3.76 -6.97 -2.36
CA HIS A 112 4.42 -7.26 -3.64
C HIS A 112 3.73 -6.52 -4.80
N ALA A 113 2.39 -6.52 -4.80
CA ALA A 113 1.63 -5.82 -5.82
C ALA A 113 1.86 -4.30 -5.81
N LEU A 114 1.95 -3.68 -4.63
CA LEU A 114 2.28 -2.25 -4.53
C LEU A 114 3.69 -1.96 -5.08
N ILE A 115 4.67 -2.82 -4.82
CA ILE A 115 6.04 -2.68 -5.33
C ILE A 115 6.05 -2.77 -6.87
N ASP A 116 5.32 -3.74 -7.42
CA ASP A 116 5.19 -3.94 -8.86
C ASP A 116 4.57 -2.71 -9.53
N LEU A 117 3.47 -2.17 -8.97
CA LEU A 117 2.79 -1.00 -9.52
C LEU A 117 3.67 0.26 -9.53
N VAL A 118 4.47 0.47 -8.49
CA VAL A 118 5.47 1.56 -8.46
C VAL A 118 6.52 1.35 -9.55
N SER A 119 7.00 0.11 -9.72
CA SER A 119 8.03 -0.22 -10.71
C SER A 119 7.54 -0.03 -12.15
N LEU A 120 6.29 -0.42 -12.43
CA LEU A 120 5.62 -0.20 -13.70
C LEU A 120 5.45 1.29 -14.02
N SER A 121 5.09 2.10 -13.02
CA SER A 121 4.89 3.54 -13.19
C SER A 121 6.19 4.29 -13.49
N ASP A 122 7.31 3.88 -12.89
CA ASP A 122 8.61 4.55 -13.02
C ASP A 122 9.44 4.05 -14.22
N GLY A 123 8.98 3.03 -14.95
CA GLY A 123 9.70 2.43 -16.07
C GLY A 123 11.06 1.81 -15.68
N ALA A 124 11.24 1.47 -14.40
CA ALA A 124 12.51 1.03 -13.84
C ALA A 124 12.66 -0.50 -13.86
N SER A 125 13.91 -0.97 -13.96
CA SER A 125 14.22 -2.41 -13.93
C SER A 125 13.89 -3.00 -12.54
N PRO A 126 13.12 -4.11 -12.46
CA PRO A 126 12.64 -4.68 -11.19
C PRO A 126 13.71 -5.24 -10.24
N LEU A 127 14.93 -5.49 -10.74
CA LEU A 127 15.99 -6.20 -10.00
C LEU A 127 16.76 -5.33 -9.00
N ASP A 128 16.63 -4.00 -9.05
CA ASP A 128 17.52 -3.07 -8.34
C ASP A 128 16.83 -2.24 -7.24
N ARG A 129 15.57 -2.52 -6.89
CA ARG A 129 14.84 -1.65 -5.96
C ARG A 129 14.55 -2.30 -4.61
N VAL A 130 15.19 -1.74 -3.58
CA VAL A 130 14.72 -1.79 -2.20
C VAL A 130 13.30 -1.19 -2.18
N PRO A 131 12.32 -1.81 -1.49
CA PRO A 131 10.98 -1.25 -1.38
C PRO A 131 11.08 0.20 -0.88
N PRO A 132 10.41 1.17 -1.52
CA PRO A 132 10.49 2.55 -1.07
C PRO A 132 10.03 2.61 0.41
N PRO A 133 10.72 3.37 1.28
CA PRO A 133 10.35 3.50 2.68
C PRO A 133 8.88 3.97 2.81
N ASP A 134 8.40 4.74 1.84
CA ASP A 134 7.06 5.34 1.79
C ASP A 134 6.05 4.54 0.94
N LEU A 135 6.29 3.25 0.69
CA LEU A 135 5.46 2.42 -0.21
C LEU A 135 3.95 2.56 0.02
N PHE A 136 3.52 2.44 1.28
CA PHE A 136 2.10 2.55 1.64
C PHE A 136 1.61 3.99 1.49
N ALA A 137 2.41 4.98 1.89
CA ALA A 137 2.03 6.39 1.76
C ALA A 137 1.86 6.80 0.28
N ASN A 138 2.71 6.30 -0.62
CA ASN A 138 2.57 6.48 -2.06
C ASN A 138 1.29 5.83 -2.62
N ALA A 139 0.80 4.77 -1.97
CA ALA A 139 -0.49 4.15 -2.27
C ALA A 139 -1.68 4.83 -1.55
N GLY A 140 -1.44 5.95 -0.85
CA GLY A 140 -2.45 6.67 -0.05
C GLY A 140 -2.80 5.99 1.28
N LEU A 141 -2.01 5.01 1.72
CA LEU A 141 -2.24 4.22 2.93
C LEU A 141 -1.32 4.62 4.07
N LEU A 142 -1.86 4.71 5.29
CA LEU A 142 -1.14 5.11 6.49
C LEU A 142 -1.05 3.93 7.47
N VAL A 143 0.16 3.43 7.73
CA VAL A 143 0.38 2.20 8.52
C VAL A 143 0.17 2.43 10.02
N ASP A 144 0.69 3.53 10.56
CA ASP A 144 0.41 3.98 11.93
C ASP A 144 0.58 5.49 12.01
N THR A 145 -0.46 6.24 12.35
CA THR A 145 -0.37 7.72 12.47
C THR A 145 -0.31 8.21 13.91
N ILE A 146 -0.49 7.32 14.89
CA ILE A 146 -0.43 7.68 16.32
C ILE A 146 0.99 7.43 16.84
N SER A 147 1.61 6.32 16.45
CA SER A 147 3.01 6.05 16.81
C SER A 147 4.02 6.74 15.88
N SER A 148 3.59 7.20 14.70
CA SER A 148 4.42 8.04 13.83
C SER A 148 4.38 9.48 14.32
N ASN A 149 5.48 9.92 14.91
CA ASN A 149 5.68 11.31 15.30
C ASN A 149 6.51 12.04 14.25
N VAL A 150 6.13 13.26 13.95
CA VAL A 150 6.86 14.17 13.08
C VAL A 150 7.44 15.32 13.89
N ALA A 151 8.66 15.72 13.54
CA ALA A 151 9.21 17.00 13.98
C ALA A 151 8.69 18.10 13.04
N VAL A 152 8.03 19.10 13.60
CA VAL A 152 7.48 20.24 12.86
C VAL A 152 8.15 21.53 13.32
N PHE A 153 8.55 22.36 12.36
CA PHE A 153 9.22 23.63 12.60
C PHE A 153 8.56 24.78 11.80
N ASN A 154 8.66 26.00 12.33
CA ASN A 154 8.03 27.23 11.81
C ASN A 154 6.50 27.16 11.70
N LEU A 155 5.83 26.49 12.63
CA LEU A 155 4.37 26.41 12.66
C LEU A 155 3.79 27.47 13.62
N ALA A 156 3.11 28.49 13.10
CA ALA A 156 2.50 29.57 13.90
C ALA A 156 1.03 29.32 14.27
N GLY A 157 0.34 28.48 13.51
CA GLY A 157 -1.06 28.18 13.76
C GLY A 157 -1.60 27.12 12.82
N ALA A 158 -2.74 26.54 13.19
CA ALA A 158 -3.49 25.62 12.35
C ALA A 158 -4.97 25.74 12.66
N ILE A 159 -5.79 25.45 11.65
CA ILE A 159 -7.25 25.47 11.74
C ILE A 159 -7.73 24.05 11.48
N TYR A 160 -8.49 23.50 12.42
CA TYR A 160 -9.17 22.22 12.26
C TYR A 160 -10.25 22.28 11.17
N HIS A 161 -10.67 21.13 10.67
CA HIS A 161 -11.77 21.03 9.69
C HIS A 161 -13.12 21.62 10.17
N ASN A 162 -13.31 21.82 11.47
CA ASN A 162 -14.48 22.49 12.04
C ASN A 162 -14.33 24.03 12.14
N GLY A 163 -13.24 24.60 11.61
CA GLY A 163 -12.96 26.04 11.62
C GLY A 163 -12.36 26.58 12.91
N ILE A 164 -12.11 25.73 13.91
CA ILE A 164 -11.51 26.15 15.19
C ILE A 164 -9.99 26.19 15.07
N LEU A 165 -9.36 27.21 15.66
CA LEU A 165 -7.90 27.32 15.78
C LEU A 165 -7.35 26.30 16.78
N ASP A 166 -6.22 25.67 16.45
CA ASP A 166 -5.52 24.78 17.38
C ASP A 166 -4.79 25.59 18.47
N PRO A 167 -5.26 25.56 19.74
CA PRO A 167 -4.66 26.36 20.80
C PRO A 167 -3.24 25.90 21.16
N LEU A 168 -2.89 24.64 20.87
CA LEU A 168 -1.56 24.10 21.16
C LEU A 168 -0.47 24.93 20.46
N LEU A 169 -0.74 25.33 19.21
CA LEU A 169 0.22 26.02 18.36
C LEU A 169 0.43 27.48 18.80
N GLN A 170 -0.62 28.12 19.33
CA GLN A 170 -0.48 29.46 19.90
C GLN A 170 0.42 29.49 21.13
N VAL A 171 0.39 28.42 21.93
CA VAL A 171 1.22 28.29 23.14
C VAL A 171 2.65 27.85 22.80
N ALA A 172 2.79 27.02 21.77
CA ALA A 172 4.08 26.50 21.32
C ALA A 172 5.04 27.61 20.87
N GLY A 173 4.54 28.62 20.14
CA GLY A 173 5.35 29.65 19.49
C GLY A 173 6.21 29.09 18.36
N GLU A 174 7.37 29.70 18.09
CA GLU A 174 8.32 29.27 17.03
C GLU A 174 9.15 28.01 17.37
N ARG A 175 8.72 27.24 18.38
CA ARG A 175 9.45 26.05 18.84
C ARG A 175 9.26 24.87 17.88
N VAL A 176 10.24 23.98 17.90
CA VAL A 176 10.11 22.65 17.29
C VAL A 176 9.09 21.85 18.08
N LEU A 177 8.10 21.28 17.40
CA LEU A 177 7.09 20.42 17.99
C LEU A 177 7.25 19.00 17.49
N LEU A 178 7.23 18.05 18.43
CA LEU A 178 7.06 16.65 18.10
C LEU A 178 5.56 16.33 18.18
N LEU A 179 4.92 16.06 17.04
CA LEU A 179 3.49 15.82 16.95
C LEU A 179 3.21 14.46 16.33
N PRO A 180 2.20 13.71 16.79
CA PRO A 180 1.71 12.56 16.03
C PRO A 180 1.25 13.02 14.64
N LEU A 181 1.58 12.26 13.59
CA LEU A 181 1.13 12.57 12.22
C LEU A 181 -0.41 12.71 12.15
N ARG A 182 -1.13 11.97 13.00
CA ARG A 182 -2.58 12.11 13.18
C ARG A 182 -3.01 13.55 13.46
N GLN A 183 -2.28 14.29 14.28
CA GLN A 183 -2.61 15.67 14.64
C GLN A 183 -2.60 16.56 13.39
N LEU A 184 -1.61 16.40 12.51
CA LEU A 184 -1.50 17.20 11.29
C LEU A 184 -2.66 16.93 10.34
N LEU A 185 -3.11 15.67 10.24
CA LEU A 185 -4.22 15.27 9.38
C LEU A 185 -5.58 15.82 9.85
N GLU A 186 -5.71 16.25 11.10
CA GLU A 186 -6.93 16.88 11.61
C GLU A 186 -7.05 18.36 11.20
N TRP A 187 -5.97 18.96 10.70
CA TRP A 187 -5.95 20.34 10.25
C TRP A 187 -6.41 20.48 8.80
N GLN A 188 -7.30 21.44 8.56
CA GLN A 188 -7.69 21.87 7.23
C GLN A 188 -6.63 22.80 6.61
N SER A 189 -5.96 23.60 7.44
CA SER A 189 -4.90 24.50 7.01
C SER A 189 -3.92 24.78 8.14
N ALA A 190 -2.69 25.15 7.78
CA ALA A 190 -1.63 25.54 8.69
C ALA A 190 -1.00 26.85 8.22
N GLN A 191 -0.48 27.64 9.16
CA GLN A 191 0.13 28.94 8.92
C GLN A 191 1.61 28.91 9.33
N PRO A 192 2.54 29.31 8.44
CA PRO A 192 3.95 29.41 8.78
C PRO A 192 4.20 30.57 9.73
N ALA A 193 5.18 30.42 10.63
CA ALA A 193 5.75 31.53 11.40
C ALA A 193 6.66 32.41 10.55
N THR A 194 7.26 31.84 9.51
CA THR A 194 8.12 32.52 8.54
C THR A 194 7.60 32.27 7.12
N GLU A 195 8.43 31.82 6.18
CA GLU A 195 8.02 31.54 4.80
C GLU A 195 7.43 30.15 4.61
N ASN A 196 8.02 29.13 5.25
CA ASN A 196 7.68 27.73 5.05
C ASN A 196 7.53 26.97 6.38
N ILE A 197 6.60 26.01 6.41
CA ILE A 197 6.49 24.99 7.48
C ILE A 197 7.29 23.78 7.02
N TYR A 198 8.11 23.24 7.91
CA TYR A 198 8.85 22.01 7.65
C TYR A 198 8.33 20.87 8.52
N VAL A 199 8.16 19.69 7.93
CA VAL A 199 7.66 18.48 8.58
C VAL A 199 8.60 17.33 8.26
N PHE A 200 9.11 16.65 9.29
CA PHE A 200 10.06 15.57 9.14
C PHE A 200 9.59 14.33 9.90
N GLU A 201 9.47 13.20 9.21
CA GLU A 201 9.20 11.89 9.85
C GLU A 201 10.47 11.28 10.47
N ASN A 202 11.65 11.64 9.97
CA ASN A 202 12.93 11.17 10.49
C ASN A 202 13.66 12.32 11.25
N PRO A 203 13.76 12.24 12.59
CA PRO A 203 14.44 13.25 13.40
C PRO A 203 15.92 13.47 13.03
N GLN A 204 16.59 12.47 12.44
CA GLN A 204 18.00 12.64 12.03
C GLN A 204 18.14 13.60 10.85
N VAL A 205 17.20 13.55 9.89
CA VAL A 205 17.16 14.46 8.74
C VAL A 205 16.84 15.89 9.21
N PHE A 206 15.98 16.00 10.23
CA PHE A 206 15.66 17.29 10.84
C PHE A 206 16.90 17.99 11.41
N GLU A 207 17.74 17.27 12.17
CA GLU A 207 18.98 17.82 12.75
C GLU A 207 19.95 18.33 11.69
N GLU A 208 20.09 17.62 10.56
CA GLU A 208 20.95 18.05 9.45
C GLU A 208 20.48 19.36 8.79
N VAL A 209 19.16 19.57 8.70
CA VAL A 209 18.57 20.77 8.07
C VAL A 209 18.58 21.99 9.00
N ILE A 210 18.49 21.78 10.30
CA ILE A 210 18.46 22.87 11.30
C ILE A 210 19.87 23.28 11.76
N ALA A 211 20.84 22.35 11.76
CA ALA A 211 22.21 22.62 12.15
C ALA A 211 23.08 23.25 11.04
N GLY A 212 22.58 23.32 9.80
CA GLY A 212 23.22 23.99 8.66
C GLY A 212 22.77 25.44 8.49
#